data_AF-A0A1G1EFV7-F1
#
_entry.id   AF-A0A1G1EFV7-F1
#
_cell.length_a   1.000
_cell.length_b   1.000
_cell.length_c   1.000
_cell.angle_alpha   90.00
_cell.angle_beta   90.00
_cell.angle_gamma   90.00
#
_symmetry.space_group_name_H-M   'P 1'
#
loop_
_entity.id
_entity.type
_entity.pdbx_description
1 polymer ?
#
loop_
_entity_poly.entity_id
_entity_poly.type
_entity_poly.pdbx_seq_one_letter_code
_entity_poly.pdbx_strand_id
1 'polypeptide(L)'
;MPKVFNWKGHRFLFFSNEGYPLEPIHIHVRKGPNRAKFWIKPFVSLEYNYGFSSKELNEFRKVVEDKSQLIEEKWNEHFNI
;
A
#
# COMPACT_ATOMS: atom_id res chain seq x y z
N MET A 1 -11.43 -5.56 -4.86
CA MET A 1 -10.28 -5.34 -3.95
C MET A 1 -9.08 -6.13 -4.50
N PRO A 2 -8.30 -5.54 -5.41
CA PRO A 2 -7.13 -6.19 -5.97
C PRO A 2 -6.09 -6.32 -4.87
N LYS A 3 -5.78 -7.56 -4.53
CA LYS A 3 -4.73 -7.86 -3.58
C LYS A 3 -3.41 -7.82 -4.35
N VAL A 4 -2.51 -6.92 -3.99
CA VAL A 4 -1.21 -6.81 -4.68
C VAL A 4 -0.31 -7.95 -4.21
N PHE A 5 -0.12 -8.10 -2.89
CA PHE A 5 0.64 -9.22 -2.32
C PHE A 5 0.32 -9.48 -0.84
N ASN A 6 0.84 -10.60 -0.31
CA ASN A 6 0.89 -10.87 1.13
C ASN A 6 2.32 -10.89 1.61
N TRP A 7 2.53 -10.45 2.85
CA TRP A 7 3.82 -10.59 3.50
C TRP A 7 3.66 -10.73 5.01
N LYS A 8 4.23 -11.80 5.59
CA LYS A 8 4.12 -12.14 7.03
C LYS A 8 2.69 -12.07 7.60
N GLY A 9 1.69 -12.51 6.83
CA GLY A 9 0.27 -12.46 7.23
C GLY A 9 -0.38 -11.07 7.16
N HIS A 10 0.31 -10.06 6.62
CA HIS A 10 -0.25 -8.75 6.30
C HIS A 10 -0.65 -8.70 4.83
N ARG A 11 -1.79 -8.07 4.56
CA ARG A 11 -2.30 -7.87 3.19
C ARG A 11 -1.93 -6.49 2.70
N PHE A 12 -1.33 -6.43 1.52
CA PHE A 12 -0.97 -5.21 0.83
C PHE A 12 -1.90 -5.06 -0.38
N LEU A 13 -2.67 -3.96 -0.43
CA LEU A 13 -3.77 -3.78 -1.37
C LEU A 13 -4.06 -2.31 -1.63
N PHE A 14 -4.70 -2.02 -2.75
CA PHE A 14 -5.45 -0.77 -2.97
C PHE A 14 -6.93 -1.13 -3.16
N PHE A 15 -7.80 -0.15 -2.96
CA PHE A 15 -9.22 -0.25 -3.24
C PHE A 15 -9.48 -0.09 -4.73
N SER A 16 -10.62 -0.59 -5.20
CA SER A 16 -11.03 -0.35 -6.60
C SER A 16 -11.67 1.02 -6.80
N ASN A 17 -12.04 1.68 -5.70
CA ASN A 17 -12.63 3.01 -5.70
C ASN A 17 -11.71 3.95 -4.91
N GLU A 18 -10.65 4.43 -5.57
CA GLU A 18 -9.63 5.32 -5.00
C GLU A 18 -9.93 6.80 -5.32
N GLY A 19 -11.22 7.17 -5.29
CA GLY A 19 -11.69 8.54 -5.44
C GLY A 19 -11.90 9.00 -6.89
N TYR A 20 -12.48 10.20 -7.00
CA TYR A 20 -12.64 10.95 -8.25
C TYR A 20 -12.41 12.44 -7.96
N PRO A 21 -11.28 13.05 -8.39
CA PRO A 21 -10.20 12.47 -9.21
C PRO A 21 -9.45 11.32 -8.49
N LEU A 22 -8.83 10.44 -9.28
CA LEU A 22 -8.07 9.30 -8.80
C LEU A 22 -6.91 9.77 -7.90
N GLU A 23 -6.77 9.17 -6.71
CA GLU A 23 -5.66 9.47 -5.82
C GLU A 23 -4.29 9.10 -6.43
N PRO A 24 -3.19 9.74 -5.99
CA PRO A 24 -1.85 9.28 -6.32
C PRO A 24 -1.61 7.82 -5.90
N ILE A 25 -0.69 7.14 -6.58
CA ILE A 25 -0.40 5.74 -6.30
C ILE A 25 0.03 5.50 -4.84
N HIS A 26 -0.66 4.56 -4.20
CA HIS A 26 -0.46 4.22 -2.81
C HIS A 26 -0.82 2.76 -2.53
N ILE A 27 -0.52 2.31 -1.30
CA ILE A 27 -0.89 0.98 -0.84
C ILE A 27 -1.32 0.97 0.62
N HIS A 28 -2.36 0.19 0.90
CA HIS A 28 -2.83 -0.10 2.25
C HIS A 28 -2.23 -1.40 2.77
N VAL A 29 -1.80 -1.37 4.04
CA VAL A 29 -1.41 -2.56 4.81
C VAL A 29 -2.53 -2.90 5.78
N ARG A 30 -3.02 -4.14 5.81
CA ARG A 30 -4.09 -4.57 6.73
C ARG A 30 -3.79 -5.90 7.40
N LYS A 31 -4.06 -5.98 8.71
CA LYS A 31 -4.06 -7.22 9.51
C LYS A 31 -5.03 -7.08 10.69
N GLY A 32 -6.10 -7.87 10.68
CA GLY A 32 -7.18 -7.74 11.68
C GLY A 32 -7.76 -6.30 11.70
N PRO A 33 -7.85 -5.65 12.88
CA PRO A 33 -8.31 -4.27 12.99
C PRO A 33 -7.26 -3.24 12.54
N ASN A 34 -5.98 -3.63 12.47
CA ASN A 34 -4.88 -2.73 12.19
C ASN A 34 -4.80 -2.39 10.70
N ARG A 35 -4.48 -1.12 10.41
CA ARG A 35 -4.34 -0.62 9.05
C ARG A 35 -3.33 0.53 8.95
N ALA A 36 -2.61 0.59 7.83
CA ALA A 36 -1.75 1.71 7.46
C ALA A 36 -1.89 2.01 5.97
N LYS A 37 -1.53 3.22 5.54
CA LYS A 37 -1.43 3.62 4.13
C LYS A 37 -0.06 4.22 3.87
N PHE A 38 0.54 3.84 2.75
CA PHE A 38 1.80 4.39 2.25
C PHE A 38 1.61 4.96 0.86
N TRP A 39 2.06 6.19 0.63
CA TRP A 39 2.26 6.73 -0.71
C TRP A 39 3.47 6.05 -1.37
N ILE A 40 3.44 5.85 -2.69
CA ILE A 40 4.58 5.26 -3.43
C ILE A 40 5.44 6.35 -4.07
N LYS A 41 4.81 7.41 -4.59
CA LYS A 41 5.50 8.52 -5.28
C LYS A 41 5.37 9.84 -4.50
N PRO A 42 6.40 10.71 -4.54
CA PRO A 42 7.71 10.54 -5.19
C PRO A 42 8.66 9.56 -4.47
N PHE A 43 8.36 9.20 -3.23
CA PHE A 43 9.07 8.18 -2.46
C PHE A 43 8.10 7.52 -1.47
N VAL A 44 8.45 6.32 -1.00
CA VAL A 44 7.61 5.59 -0.06
C VAL A 44 7.53 6.32 1.26
N SER A 45 6.32 6.72 1.65
CA SER A 45 6.07 7.49 2.87
C SER A 45 4.78 7.06 3.54
N LEU A 46 4.79 7.00 4.86
CA LEU A 46 3.62 6.66 5.66
C LEU A 46 2.66 7.86 5.67
N GLU A 47 1.39 7.63 5.32
CA GLU A 47 0.34 8.63 5.49
C GLU A 47 -0.32 8.51 6.85
N TYR A 48 -0.81 7.31 7.18
CA TYR A 48 -1.45 7.04 8.46
C TYR A 48 -1.13 5.64 8.95
N ASN A 49 -1.22 5.47 10.26
CA ASN A 49 -1.11 4.19 10.95
C ASN A 49 -2.16 4.09 12.06
N TYR A 50 -2.89 2.97 12.07
CA TYR A 50 -3.77 2.57 13.14
C TYR A 50 -3.37 1.17 13.62
N GLY A 51 -2.65 1.10 14.73
CA GLY A 51 -2.41 -0.12 15.49
C GLY A 51 -1.11 -0.88 15.19
N PHE A 52 -0.30 -0.46 14.21
CA PHE A 52 1.04 -1.07 14.00
C PHE A 52 2.12 -0.36 14.81
N SER A 53 3.14 -1.10 15.24
CA SER A 53 4.31 -0.55 15.91
C SER A 53 5.27 0.14 14.92
N SER A 54 6.12 1.05 15.42
CA SER A 54 7.14 1.70 14.58
C SER A 54 8.10 0.72 13.92
N LYS A 55 8.39 -0.41 14.58
CA LYS A 55 9.21 -1.49 14.01
C LYS A 55 8.53 -2.13 12.80
N GLU A 56 7.24 -2.46 12.92
CA GLU A 56 6.46 -3.01 11.81
C GLU A 56 6.34 -2.01 10.66
N LEU A 57 6.10 -0.73 10.95
CA LEU A 57 6.02 0.31 9.91
C LEU A 57 7.33 0.45 9.13
N ASN A 58 8.48 0.36 9.80
CA ASN A 58 9.79 0.35 9.14
C ASN A 58 9.99 -0.90 8.28
N GLU A 59 9.53 -2.07 8.73
CA GLU A 59 9.54 -3.28 7.92
C GLU A 59 8.62 -3.16 6.69
N PHE A 60 7.42 -2.62 6.86
CA PHE A 60 6.47 -2.41 5.76
C PHE A 60 7.02 -1.44 4.74
N ARG A 61 7.62 -0.33 5.19
CA ARG A 61 8.25 0.64 4.29
C ARG A 61 9.28 -0.03 3.39
N LYS A 62 10.21 -0.81 3.94
CA LYS A 62 11.23 -1.54 3.16
C LYS A 62 10.60 -2.48 2.14
N VAL A 63 9.60 -3.25 2.57
CA VAL A 63 8.90 -4.19 1.67
C VAL A 63 8.13 -3.47 0.57
N VAL A 64 7.57 -2.29 0.85
CA VAL A 64 6.87 -1.45 -0.13
C VAL A 64 7.88 -0.82 -1.10
N GLU A 65 9.04 -0.38 -0.62
CA GLU A 65 10.15 0.12 -1.45
C GLU A 65 10.63 -0.99 -2.41
N ASP A 66 10.93 -2.18 -1.88
CA ASP A 66 11.39 -3.36 -2.64
C ASP A 66 10.36 -3.83 -3.68
N LYS A 67 9.06 -3.60 -3.44
CA LYS A 67 7.95 -4.03 -4.31
C LYS A 67 7.28 -2.87 -5.05
N SER A 68 7.88 -1.68 -5.03
CA SER A 68 7.28 -0.46 -5.61
C SER A 68 6.87 -0.65 -7.07
N GLN A 69 7.72 -1.29 -7.88
CA GLN A 69 7.43 -1.61 -9.28
C GLN A 69 6.18 -2.49 -9.42
N LEU A 70 6.05 -3.57 -8.64
CA LEU A 70 4.88 -4.44 -8.68
C LEU A 70 3.59 -3.69 -8.29
N ILE A 71 3.68 -2.79 -7.32
CA ILE A 71 2.55 -1.97 -6.88
C ILE A 71 2.12 -1.05 -8.02
N GLU A 72 3.09 -0.43 -8.71
CA GLU A 72 2.86 0.44 -9.87
C GLU A 72 2.24 -0.30 -11.06
N GLU A 73 2.79 -1.45 -11.42
CA GLU A 73 2.22 -2.29 -12.48
C GLU A 73 0.76 -2.66 -12.19
N LYS A 74 0.48 -3.11 -10.96
CA LYS A 74 -0.89 -3.50 -10.56
C LYS A 74 -1.85 -2.32 -10.50
N TRP A 75 -1.37 -1.16 -10.06
CA TRP A 75 -2.15 0.07 -10.02
C TRP A 75 -2.54 0.50 -11.43
N ASN A 76 -1.56 0.58 -12.34
CA ASN A 76 -1.75 0.97 -13.73
C ASN A 76 -2.67 -0.01 -14.48
N GLU A 77 -2.47 -1.32 -14.29
CA GLU A 77 -3.35 -2.37 -14.84
C GLU A 77 -4.80 -2.22 -14.35
N HIS A 78 -5.02 -1.84 -13.09
CA HIS A 78 -6.36 -1.72 -12.53
C HIS A 78 -7.10 -0.46 -12.98
N PHE A 79 -6.41 0.67 -13.02
CA PHE A 79 -7.00 1.97 -13.35
C PHE A 79 -6.86 2.35 -14.83
N ASN A 80 -6.24 1.49 -15.64
CA ASN A 80 -5.96 1.70 -17.08
C ASN A 80 -5.24 3.03 -17.35
N ILE A 81 -4.16 3.29 -16.61
CA ILE A 81 -3.31 4.48 -16.76
C ILE A 81 -1.89 4.13 -17.18
#